data_AF-A0A9Q0Z7P3-F1
#
_entry.id   AF-A0A9Q0Z7P3-F1
#
_cell.length_a   1.000
_cell.length_b   1.000
_cell.length_c   1.000
_cell.angle_alpha   90.00
_cell.angle_beta   90.00
_cell.angle_gamma   90.00
#
_symmetry.space_group_name_H-M   'P 1'
#
loop_
_entity.id
_entity.type
_entity.pdbx_description
1 polymer ?
#
loop_
_entity_poly.entity_id
_entity_poly.type
_entity_poly.pdbx_seq_one_letter_code
_entity_poly.pdbx_strand_id
1 'polypeptide(L)'
;MWRDPGQPADSYYQVRPECTDVPKSKFKIKAGKTLSSRKWQAAFTPEGYLDISKTLGRIYRGGIHPSIRGEVWEFLLSCYDPKSTFDERDQIRQRRRVQYARWKEECRQIFPVVGSGKFITAPVITEDGQPIQEPLVILETTQRWRPLSRW
;
A
#
# COMPACT_ATOMS: atom_id res chain seq x y z
N MET A 1 -27.60 -23.50 -13.67
CA MET A 1 -26.71 -22.35 -13.41
C MET A 1 -25.52 -22.83 -12.60
N TRP A 2 -24.34 -22.97 -13.21
CA TRP A 2 -23.12 -23.32 -12.48
C TRP A 2 -22.69 -22.15 -11.60
N ARG A 3 -22.56 -22.34 -10.28
CA ARG A 3 -21.99 -21.30 -9.40
C ARG A 3 -20.49 -21.26 -9.64
N ASP A 4 -19.97 -20.10 -10.03
CA ASP A 4 -18.53 -19.85 -10.06
C ASP A 4 -17.95 -20.05 -8.63
N PRO A 5 -17.08 -21.06 -8.41
CA PRO A 5 -16.47 -21.31 -7.11
C PRO A 5 -15.57 -20.13 -6.67
N GLY A 6 -15.07 -19.36 -7.64
CA GLY A 6 -14.18 -18.24 -7.46
C GLY A 6 -12.73 -18.65 -7.20
N GLN A 7 -11.80 -17.78 -7.62
CA GLN A 7 -10.36 -17.97 -7.43
C GLN A 7 -9.93 -17.46 -6.04
N PRO A 8 -9.08 -18.20 -5.29
CA PRO A 8 -8.50 -17.69 -4.06
C PRO A 8 -7.67 -16.43 -4.31
N ALA A 9 -7.86 -15.39 -3.50
CA ALA A 9 -7.06 -14.18 -3.64
C ALA A 9 -5.58 -14.39 -3.34
N ASP A 10 -5.25 -15.42 -2.55
CA ASP A 10 -3.86 -15.80 -2.23
C ASP A 10 -3.04 -16.16 -3.47
N SER A 11 -3.69 -16.56 -4.58
CA SER A 11 -2.97 -16.76 -5.84
C SER A 11 -2.33 -15.49 -6.43
N TYR A 12 -2.74 -14.31 -5.95
CA TYR A 12 -2.16 -13.01 -6.34
C TYR A 12 -1.10 -12.52 -5.35
N TYR A 13 -0.98 -13.13 -4.17
CA TYR A 13 -0.04 -12.72 -3.13
C TYR A 13 0.88 -13.90 -2.82
N GLN A 14 2.11 -13.85 -3.34
CA GLN A 14 3.09 -14.89 -3.08
C GLN A 14 3.39 -14.93 -1.58
N VAL A 15 3.07 -16.07 -0.97
CA VAL A 15 3.53 -16.42 0.38
C VAL A 15 4.92 -17.03 0.23
N ARG A 16 5.85 -16.61 1.07
CA ARG A 16 7.20 -17.16 1.03
C ARG A 16 7.16 -18.64 1.46
N PRO A 17 7.93 -19.54 0.83
CA PRO A 17 7.87 -20.97 1.12
C PRO A 17 8.08 -21.35 2.59
N GLU A 18 8.88 -20.57 3.31
CA GLU A 18 9.15 -20.75 4.73
C GLU A 18 7.95 -20.43 5.65
N CYS A 19 6.97 -19.67 5.16
CA CYS A 19 5.78 -19.28 5.94
C CYS A 19 4.65 -20.31 5.77
N THR A 20 4.77 -21.46 6.45
CA THR A 20 3.83 -22.59 6.32
C THR A 20 2.55 -22.45 7.14
N ASP A 21 2.53 -21.54 8.10
CA ASP A 21 1.43 -21.30 9.06
C ASP A 21 0.46 -20.20 8.61
N VAL A 22 0.63 -19.65 7.39
CA VAL A 22 -0.20 -18.56 6.88
C VAL A 22 -1.64 -19.04 6.65
N PRO A 23 -2.64 -18.43 7.32
CA PRO A 23 -4.03 -18.81 7.13
C PRO A 23 -4.49 -18.55 5.69
N LYS A 24 -5.17 -19.53 5.09
CA LYS A 24 -5.77 -19.38 3.75
C LYS A 24 -6.86 -18.32 3.78
N SER A 25 -6.87 -17.43 2.80
CA SER A 25 -7.89 -16.39 2.69
C SER A 25 -9.26 -16.99 2.39
N LYS A 26 -10.24 -16.53 3.16
CA LYS A 26 -11.66 -16.81 2.94
C LYS A 26 -12.23 -16.00 1.77
N PHE A 27 -11.55 -14.93 1.35
CA PHE A 27 -11.98 -14.13 0.20
C PHE A 27 -11.72 -14.89 -1.11
N LYS A 28 -12.76 -14.97 -1.94
CA LYS A 28 -12.72 -15.60 -3.26
C LYS A 28 -13.12 -14.57 -4.31
N ILE A 29 -12.28 -14.42 -5.32
CA ILE A 29 -12.51 -13.60 -6.50
C ILE A 29 -13.56 -14.30 -7.35
N LYS A 30 -14.73 -13.69 -7.52
CA LYS A 30 -15.86 -14.29 -8.25
C LYS A 30 -16.26 -13.44 -9.43
N ALA A 31 -16.33 -14.05 -10.60
CA ALA A 31 -16.80 -13.42 -11.82
C ALA A 31 -18.20 -12.82 -11.62
N GLY A 32 -18.42 -11.62 -12.15
CA GLY A 32 -19.70 -10.91 -11.99
C GLY A 32 -19.99 -10.36 -10.59
N LYS A 33 -19.25 -10.76 -9.55
CA LYS A 33 -19.40 -10.26 -8.17
C LYS A 33 -18.29 -9.28 -7.80
N THR A 34 -17.04 -9.75 -7.80
CA THR A 34 -15.87 -8.93 -7.46
C THR A 34 -15.72 -7.78 -8.47
N LEU A 35 -15.31 -6.60 -8.01
CA LEU A 35 -15.03 -5.46 -8.89
C LEU A 35 -13.84 -5.81 -9.77
N SER A 36 -14.08 -6.03 -11.06
CA SER A 36 -13.05 -6.31 -12.06
C SER A 36 -12.48 -5.02 -12.67
N SER A 37 -11.29 -5.12 -13.27
CA SER A 37 -10.67 -4.00 -14.01
C SER A 37 -11.61 -3.40 -15.06
N ARG A 38 -12.28 -4.23 -15.87
CA ARG A 38 -13.26 -3.77 -16.85
C ARG A 38 -14.38 -2.93 -16.23
N LYS A 39 -14.94 -3.36 -15.10
CA LYS A 39 -16.02 -2.62 -14.44
C LYS A 39 -15.52 -1.37 -13.72
N TRP A 40 -14.30 -1.40 -13.21
CA TRP A 40 -13.65 -0.23 -12.64
C TRP A 40 -13.47 0.86 -13.70
N GLN A 41 -12.90 0.52 -14.86
CA GLN A 41 -12.73 1.51 -15.93
C GLN A 41 -14.07 2.05 -16.46
N ALA A 42 -15.09 1.20 -16.56
CA ALA A 42 -16.44 1.62 -16.95
C ALA A 42 -17.17 2.49 -15.91
N ALA A 43 -16.62 2.66 -14.70
CA ALA A 43 -17.20 3.54 -13.68
C ALA A 43 -16.79 5.01 -13.84
N PHE A 44 -15.84 5.29 -14.73
CA PHE A 44 -15.37 6.64 -15.02
C PHE A 44 -16.09 7.25 -16.23
N THR A 45 -16.27 8.57 -16.20
CA THR A 45 -16.59 9.35 -17.41
C THR A 45 -15.35 9.50 -18.31
N PRO A 46 -15.50 9.92 -19.58
CA PRO A 46 -14.36 10.20 -20.45
C PRO A 46 -13.36 11.21 -19.85
N GLU A 47 -13.86 12.19 -19.09
CA GLU A 47 -13.08 13.22 -18.41
C GLU A 47 -12.40 12.71 -17.12
N GLY A 48 -12.86 11.56 -16.61
CA GLY A 48 -12.27 10.87 -15.47
C GLY A 48 -12.99 11.05 -14.15
N TYR A 49 -14.23 11.53 -14.14
CA TYR A 49 -15.04 11.55 -12.92
C TYR A 49 -15.53 10.15 -12.56
N LEU A 50 -15.46 9.79 -11.28
CA LEU A 50 -15.84 8.46 -10.79
C LEU A 50 -17.25 8.48 -10.17
N ASP A 51 -18.14 7.60 -10.66
CA ASP A 51 -19.38 7.27 -9.96
C ASP A 51 -19.06 6.37 -8.73
N ILE A 52 -18.61 7.02 -7.66
CA ILE A 52 -18.14 6.34 -6.44
C ILE A 52 -19.28 5.62 -5.72
N SER A 53 -20.50 6.17 -5.72
CA SER A 53 -21.64 5.62 -5.00
C SER A 53 -22.01 4.21 -5.47
N LYS A 54 -22.14 4.02 -6.78
CA LYS A 54 -22.40 2.68 -7.35
C LYS A 54 -21.22 1.74 -7.12
N THR A 55 -20.01 2.27 -7.23
CA THR A 55 -18.77 1.50 -7.09
C THR A 55 -18.59 0.96 -5.67
N LEU A 56 -18.85 1.78 -4.65
CA LEU A 56 -18.82 1.40 -3.24
C LEU A 56 -19.78 0.25 -2.93
N GLY A 57 -21.01 0.30 -3.45
CA GLY A 57 -21.98 -0.78 -3.26
C GLY A 57 -21.51 -2.12 -3.81
N ARG A 58 -20.69 -2.12 -4.88
CA ARG A 58 -20.07 -3.33 -5.41
C ARG A 58 -18.90 -3.81 -4.57
N ILE A 59 -18.02 -2.87 -4.19
CA ILE A 59 -16.85 -3.15 -3.35
C ILE A 59 -17.27 -3.76 -2.02
N TYR A 60 -18.28 -3.18 -1.36
CA TYR A 60 -18.80 -3.65 -0.08
C TYR A 60 -19.28 -5.11 -0.15
N ARG A 61 -19.98 -5.50 -1.23
CA ARG A 61 -20.56 -6.85 -1.36
C ARG A 61 -19.61 -7.89 -1.93
N GLY A 62 -18.71 -7.48 -2.84
CA GLY A 62 -17.93 -8.38 -3.68
C GLY A 62 -16.41 -8.25 -3.56
N GLY A 63 -15.93 -7.23 -2.84
CA GLY A 63 -14.52 -6.89 -2.75
C GLY A 63 -13.95 -6.34 -4.06
N ILE A 64 -12.63 -6.10 -4.03
CA ILE A 64 -11.84 -5.55 -5.14
C ILE A 64 -10.96 -6.65 -5.72
N HIS A 65 -10.87 -6.73 -7.04
CA HIS A 65 -9.93 -7.65 -7.67
C HIS A 65 -8.48 -7.24 -7.34
N PRO A 66 -7.59 -8.16 -6.91
CA PRO A 66 -6.23 -7.82 -6.47
C PRO A 66 -5.44 -6.96 -7.45
N SER A 67 -5.58 -7.21 -8.75
CA SER A 67 -4.85 -6.50 -9.81
C SER A 67 -5.15 -4.99 -9.90
N ILE A 68 -6.30 -4.52 -9.40
CA ILE A 68 -6.68 -3.10 -9.42
C ILE A 68 -6.76 -2.48 -8.02
N ARG A 69 -6.37 -3.23 -6.99
CA ARG A 69 -6.51 -2.78 -5.59
C ARG A 69 -5.79 -1.46 -5.34
N GLY A 70 -4.60 -1.28 -5.91
CA GLY A 70 -3.81 -0.06 -5.78
C GLY A 70 -4.56 1.17 -6.27
N GLU A 71 -5.10 1.13 -7.49
CA GLU A 71 -5.84 2.25 -8.09
C GLU A 71 -7.13 2.56 -7.33
N VAL A 72 -7.90 1.52 -6.94
CA VAL A 72 -9.16 1.71 -6.22
C VAL A 72 -8.92 2.34 -4.85
N TRP A 73 -7.86 1.94 -4.16
CA TRP A 73 -7.53 2.45 -2.83
C TRP A 73 -7.16 3.93 -2.83
N GLU A 74 -6.63 4.48 -3.93
CA GLU A 74 -6.38 5.91 -4.04
C GLU A 74 -7.69 6.74 -3.86
N PHE A 75 -8.85 6.19 -4.25
CA PHE A 75 -10.14 6.85 -4.00
C PHE A 75 -10.72 6.54 -2.62
N LEU A 76 -10.62 5.29 -2.16
CA LEU A 76 -11.18 4.90 -0.84
C LEU A 76 -10.47 5.59 0.33
N LEU A 77 -9.18 5.89 0.17
CA LEU A 77 -8.37 6.61 1.16
C LEU A 77 -8.42 8.14 0.95
N SER A 78 -9.33 8.62 0.08
CA SER A 78 -9.47 10.03 -0.26
C SER A 78 -8.17 10.67 -0.76
N CYS A 79 -7.26 9.89 -1.35
CA CYS A 79 -6.09 10.44 -2.01
C CYS A 79 -6.50 11.22 -3.26
N TYR A 80 -7.58 10.80 -3.93
CA TYR A 80 -8.24 11.56 -4.99
C TYR A 80 -9.72 11.78 -4.69
N ASP A 81 -10.22 12.95 -5.10
CA ASP A 81 -11.64 13.26 -5.10
C ASP A 81 -12.32 12.51 -6.27
N PRO A 82 -13.45 11.80 -6.07
CA PRO A 82 -14.22 11.22 -7.18
C PRO A 82 -14.62 12.21 -8.28
N LYS A 83 -14.71 13.50 -7.96
CA LYS A 83 -14.99 14.59 -8.91
C LYS A 83 -13.74 15.19 -9.55
N SER A 84 -12.55 14.63 -9.30
CA SER A 84 -11.35 15.04 -10.03
C SER A 84 -11.32 14.46 -11.45
N THR A 85 -10.66 15.16 -12.37
CA THR A 85 -10.36 14.64 -13.73
C THR A 85 -9.11 13.76 -13.72
N PHE A 86 -8.82 13.09 -14.85
CA PHE A 86 -7.56 12.36 -15.00
C PHE A 86 -6.33 13.28 -14.87
N ASP A 87 -6.36 14.44 -15.53
CA ASP A 87 -5.24 15.38 -15.56
C ASP A 87 -4.98 15.98 -14.17
N GLU A 88 -6.04 16.33 -13.44
CA GLU A 88 -5.92 16.81 -12.06
C GLU A 88 -5.25 15.77 -11.15
N ARG A 89 -5.62 14.49 -11.31
CA ARG A 89 -5.00 13.42 -10.52
C ARG A 89 -3.53 13.21 -10.88
N ASP A 90 -3.17 13.31 -12.16
CA ASP A 90 -1.75 13.21 -12.55
C ASP A 90 -0.94 14.37 -11.94
N GLN A 91 -1.45 15.60 -12.00
CA GLN A 91 -0.82 16.76 -11.36
C GLN A 91 -0.67 16.56 -9.84
N ILE A 92 -1.72 16.07 -9.16
CA ILE A 92 -1.66 15.75 -7.72
C ILE A 92 -0.58 14.71 -7.45
N ARG A 93 -0.50 13.66 -8.27
CA ARG A 93 0.49 12.58 -8.13
C ARG A 93 1.92 13.12 -8.31
N GLN A 94 2.19 13.92 -9.32
CA GLN A 94 3.52 14.52 -9.54
C GLN A 94 3.90 15.44 -8.37
N ARG A 95 2.98 16.32 -7.94
CA ARG A 95 3.21 17.22 -6.81
C ARG A 95 3.55 16.46 -5.53
N ARG A 96 2.78 15.40 -5.21
CA ARG A 96 3.02 14.56 -4.04
C ARG A 96 4.36 13.82 -4.11
N ARG A 97 4.79 13.36 -5.28
CA ARG A 97 6.10 12.72 -5.45
C ARG A 97 7.25 13.68 -5.14
N VAL A 98 7.19 14.90 -5.66
CA VAL A 98 8.18 15.95 -5.39
C VAL A 98 8.21 16.28 -3.89
N GLN A 99 7.04 16.48 -3.29
CA GLN A 99 6.91 16.79 -1.86
C GLN A 99 7.44 15.66 -0.97
N TYR A 100 7.08 14.41 -1.29
CA TYR A 100 7.58 13.24 -0.58
C TYR A 100 9.10 13.11 -0.69
N ALA A 101 9.67 13.34 -1.89
CA ALA A 101 11.12 13.28 -2.07
C ALA A 101 11.84 14.35 -1.22
N ARG A 102 11.30 15.57 -1.16
CA ARG A 102 11.82 16.63 -0.29
C ARG A 102 11.78 16.23 1.19
N TRP A 103 10.63 15.76 1.68
CA TRP A 103 10.52 15.33 3.08
C TRP A 103 11.40 14.14 3.41
N LYS A 104 11.51 13.18 2.49
CA LYS A 104 12.41 12.03 2.65
C LYS A 104 13.86 12.50 2.79
N GLU A 105 14.27 13.53 2.04
CA GLU A 105 15.60 14.13 2.14
C GLU A 105 15.80 14.84 3.48
N GLU A 106 14.82 15.63 3.94
CA GLU A 106 14.86 16.25 5.28
C GLU A 106 15.01 15.18 6.38
N CYS A 107 14.23 14.09 6.31
CA CYS A 107 14.37 12.96 7.23
C CYS A 107 15.75 12.30 7.15
N ARG A 108 16.35 12.21 5.95
CA ARG A 108 17.70 11.64 5.76
C ARG A 108 18.78 12.51 6.39
N GLN A 109 18.64 13.84 6.39
CA GLN A 109 19.58 14.73 7.07
C GLN A 109 19.55 14.54 8.59
N ILE A 110 18.35 14.34 9.16
CA ILE A 110 18.18 14.06 10.59
C ILE A 110 18.70 12.65 10.93
N PHE A 111 18.38 11.69 10.05
CA PHE A 111 18.62 10.28 10.29
C PHE A 111 19.12 9.60 8.99
N PRO A 112 20.45 9.51 8.81
CA PRO A 112 21.08 9.14 7.53
C PRO A 112 20.64 7.81 6.92
N VAL A 113 20.08 6.91 7.70
CA VAL A 113 19.62 5.60 7.20
C VAL A 113 18.21 5.64 6.60
N VAL A 114 17.45 6.74 6.71
CA VAL A 114 16.13 6.84 6.06
C VAL A 114 16.28 6.64 4.56
N GLY A 115 15.49 5.72 4.00
CA GLY A 115 15.50 5.41 2.58
C GLY A 115 16.57 4.42 2.11
N SER A 116 17.46 3.97 3.00
CA SER A 116 18.49 2.96 2.68
C SER A 116 17.98 1.52 2.62
N GLY A 117 16.75 1.26 3.09
CA GLY A 117 16.22 -0.09 3.30
C GLY A 117 16.77 -0.82 4.53
N LYS A 118 17.75 -0.23 5.24
CA LYS A 118 18.32 -0.75 6.48
C LYS A 118 17.61 -0.26 7.74
N PHE A 119 16.72 0.72 7.60
CA PHE A 119 15.88 1.17 8.70
C PHE A 119 14.65 0.27 8.82
N ILE A 120 14.49 -0.34 9.98
CA ILE A 120 13.40 -1.26 10.28
C ILE A 120 12.67 -0.72 11.52
N THR A 121 11.38 -0.42 11.38
CA THR A 121 10.54 0.14 12.45
C THR A 121 9.86 -0.93 13.31
N ALA A 122 10.04 -2.21 12.97
CA ALA A 122 9.53 -3.35 13.73
C ALA A 122 10.70 -4.29 14.07
N PRO A 123 10.73 -4.90 15.26
CA PRO A 123 11.73 -5.91 15.59
C PRO A 123 11.61 -7.09 14.63
N VAL A 124 12.65 -7.36 13.85
CA VAL A 124 12.75 -8.55 13.00
C VAL A 124 13.31 -9.67 13.84
N ILE A 125 12.65 -10.82 13.82
CA ILE A 125 13.17 -12.07 14.39
C ILE A 125 14.12 -12.66 13.33
N THR A 126 15.37 -12.92 13.70
CA THR A 126 16.35 -13.57 12.82
C THR A 126 15.92 -15.01 12.50
N GLU A 127 16.56 -15.62 11.50
CA GLU A 127 16.34 -17.05 11.16
C GLU A 127 16.55 -17.99 12.37
N ASP A 128 17.35 -17.56 13.35
CA ASP A 128 17.61 -18.27 14.61
C ASP A 128 16.56 -18.05 15.71
N GLY A 129 15.45 -17.35 15.41
CA GLY A 129 14.40 -17.07 16.39
C GLY A 129 14.76 -15.97 17.41
N GLN A 130 15.88 -15.28 17.24
CA GLN A 130 16.31 -14.19 18.12
C GLN A 130 15.77 -12.85 17.59
N PRO A 131 15.07 -12.05 18.41
CA PRO A 131 14.77 -10.67 18.04
C PRO A 131 16.08 -9.93 17.79
N ILE A 132 16.18 -9.18 16.69
CA ILE A 132 17.26 -8.20 16.54
C ILE A 132 17.11 -7.21 17.69
N GLN A 133 17.96 -7.34 18.71
CA GLN A 133 17.80 -6.66 20.01
C GLN A 133 17.85 -5.15 19.89
N GLU A 134 18.49 -4.60 18.85
CA GLU A 134 18.42 -3.20 18.44
C GLU A 134 18.75 -3.17 16.94
N PRO A 135 17.91 -2.59 16.05
CA PRO A 135 18.34 -2.40 14.68
C PRO A 135 19.61 -1.54 14.73
N LEU A 136 20.73 -2.04 14.21
CA LEU A 136 22.09 -1.44 14.20
C LEU A 136 22.11 0.09 14.05
N VAL A 137 21.11 0.59 13.33
CA VAL A 137 20.70 1.98 13.21
C VAL A 137 20.65 2.78 14.53
N ILE A 138 20.07 2.27 15.62
CA ILE A 138 19.96 3.02 16.88
C ILE A 138 21.36 3.28 17.44
N LEU A 139 22.26 2.30 17.44
CA LEU A 139 23.63 2.45 17.93
C LEU A 139 24.46 3.44 17.09
N GLU A 140 24.38 3.38 15.76
CA GLU A 140 25.12 4.28 14.87
C GLU A 140 24.61 5.73 14.92
N THR A 141 23.30 5.93 15.08
CA THR A 141 22.68 7.26 15.13
C THR A 141 22.80 7.91 16.51
N THR A 142 22.74 7.14 17.59
CA THR A 142 22.90 7.64 18.97
C THR A 142 24.34 8.05 19.28
N GLN A 143 25.35 7.41 18.68
CA GLN A 143 26.74 7.84 18.80
C GLN A 143 27.03 9.18 18.11
N ARG A 144 26.27 9.52 17.05
CA ARG A 144 26.45 10.77 16.28
C ARG A 144 25.61 11.94 16.83
N TRP A 145 24.50 11.64 17.52
CA TRP A 145 23.63 12.60 18.19
C TRP A 145 23.84 12.61 19.71
N ARG A 146 25.09 12.69 20.20
CA ARG A 146 25.31 13.27 21.52
C ARG A 146 25.05 14.78 21.39
N PRO A 147 24.08 15.37 22.10
CA PRO A 147 24.04 16.81 22.22
C PRO A 147 25.37 17.21 22.85
N LEU A 148 26.10 18.14 22.23
CA LEU A 148 27.13 18.86 22.95
C LEU A 148 26.41 19.56 24.10
N SER A 149 26.57 19.01 25.30
CA SER A 149 26.24 19.69 26.55
C SER A 149 26.98 21.03 26.57
N ARG A 150 26.23 22.10 26.31
CA ARG A 150 26.50 23.52 26.55
C ARG A 150 25.13 24.20 26.36
N TRP A 151 24.45 24.71 27.37
CA TRP A 151 24.90 25.42 28.58
C TRP A 151 24.05 25.03 29.79
#